data_AF-A0A1Z5HT74-F1
#
_entry.id   AF-A0A1Z5HT74-F1
#
_cell.length_a   1.000
_cell.length_b   1.000
_cell.length_c   1.000
_cell.angle_alpha   90.00
_cell.angle_beta   90.00
_cell.angle_gamma   90.00
#
_symmetry.space_group_name_H-M   'P 1'
#
loop_
_entity.id
_entity.type
_entity.pdbx_description
1 polymer ?
#
loop_
_entity_poly.entity_id
_entity_poly.type
_entity_poly.pdbx_seq_one_letter_code
_entity_poly.pdbx_strand_id
1 'polypeptide(L)'
;MEIVLEGLKGQETVAELCRRVGISQSMYYEWKEIFLNHGLEGLKHGSKSAREKALEEELKRAQRTIGRLTLENEIPKKKRGTPTAQEAIRLVEESAGRYPVSVVCEVLGVSRSAYYKAKGKANSAPSKKAEKSDDAELLARIKAILRENPEFGYRRVWARLRFGPDPVIINRKRVQRLMREHNLQAKVKWYEARRRQHKGKVEVNSPDLLWRMDMTKIWCGNDGWVLNSLIPSTVHQTGMPNDS
;
A
#
# COMPACT_ATOMS: atom_id res chain seq x y z
N MET A 1 21.91 -38.37 -58.38
CA MET A 1 20.45 -38.17 -58.45
C MET A 1 19.90 -38.33 -59.86
N GLU A 2 20.62 -37.86 -60.90
CA GLU A 2 20.15 -37.87 -62.30
C GLU A 2 19.77 -39.27 -62.84
N ILE A 3 20.56 -40.30 -62.50
CA ILE A 3 20.32 -41.70 -62.89
C ILE A 3 18.99 -42.25 -62.33
N VAL A 4 18.65 -41.94 -61.07
CA VAL A 4 17.39 -42.39 -60.45
C VAL A 4 16.20 -41.71 -61.12
N LEU A 5 16.33 -40.43 -61.46
CA LEU A 5 15.31 -39.65 -62.16
C LEU A 5 15.10 -40.11 -63.61
N GLU A 6 16.16 -40.45 -64.34
CA GLU A 6 16.08 -41.04 -65.69
C GLU A 6 15.34 -42.38 -65.66
N GLY A 7 15.64 -43.25 -64.69
CA GLY A 7 14.94 -44.52 -64.55
C GLY A 7 13.47 -44.37 -64.11
N LEU A 8 13.11 -43.30 -63.38
CA LEU A 8 11.72 -42.99 -63.02
C LEU A 8 10.92 -42.38 -64.19
N LYS A 9 11.58 -41.74 -65.16
CA LYS A 9 10.95 -41.19 -66.38
C LYS A 9 10.53 -42.29 -67.37
N GLY A 10 11.07 -43.51 -67.25
CA GLY A 10 10.62 -44.69 -68.02
C GLY A 10 11.01 -44.70 -69.50
N GLN A 11 12.03 -43.93 -69.90
CA GLN A 11 12.45 -43.82 -71.30
C GLN A 11 13.30 -45.01 -71.78
N GLU A 12 14.00 -45.68 -70.85
CA GLU A 12 14.80 -46.90 -71.09
C GLU A 12 14.49 -47.92 -69.97
N THR A 13 14.72 -49.21 -70.20
CA THR A 13 14.55 -50.19 -69.12
C THR A 13 15.65 -50.00 -68.07
N VAL A 14 15.35 -50.28 -66.79
CA VAL A 14 16.33 -50.17 -65.69
C VAL A 14 17.59 -50.99 -65.96
N ALA A 15 17.45 -52.11 -66.67
CA ALA A 15 18.55 -52.97 -67.08
C ALA A 15 19.48 -52.30 -68.10
N GLU A 16 18.94 -51.61 -69.10
CA GLU A 16 19.70 -50.88 -70.12
C GLU A 16 20.36 -49.64 -69.54
N LEU A 17 19.65 -48.91 -68.69
CA LEU A 17 20.16 -47.76 -67.95
C LEU A 17 21.38 -48.13 -67.09
N CYS A 18 21.27 -49.23 -66.33
CA CYS A 18 22.36 -49.71 -65.48
C CYS A 18 23.58 -50.15 -66.30
N ARG A 19 23.37 -50.76 -67.47
CA ARG A 19 24.46 -51.16 -68.39
C ARG A 19 25.16 -49.95 -69.02
N ARG A 20 24.39 -48.95 -69.46
CA ARG A 20 24.91 -47.71 -70.07
C ARG A 20 25.78 -46.92 -69.10
N VAL A 21 25.34 -46.84 -67.84
CA VAL A 21 26.02 -46.07 -66.79
C VAL A 21 27.10 -46.88 -66.07
N GLY A 22 27.08 -48.21 -66.18
CA GLY A 22 28.07 -49.09 -65.58
C GLY A 22 27.81 -49.37 -64.09
N ILE A 23 26.55 -49.42 -63.66
CA ILE A 23 26.15 -49.72 -62.28
C ILE A 23 25.36 -51.03 -62.19
N SER A 24 25.33 -51.67 -61.03
CA SER A 24 24.47 -52.83 -60.81
C SER A 24 23.02 -52.41 -60.63
N GLN A 25 22.08 -53.27 -61.04
CA GLN A 25 20.66 -53.02 -60.82
C GLN A 25 20.31 -52.93 -59.32
N SER A 26 21.01 -53.67 -58.46
CA SER A 26 20.85 -53.58 -57.00
C SER A 26 21.16 -52.18 -56.47
N MET A 27 22.25 -51.57 -56.94
CA MET A 27 22.67 -50.23 -56.56
C MET A 27 21.68 -49.17 -57.03
N TYR A 28 21.10 -49.36 -58.23
CA TYR A 28 20.00 -48.50 -58.70
C TYR A 28 18.77 -48.57 -57.79
N TYR A 29 18.31 -49.78 -57.42
CA TYR A 29 17.13 -49.92 -56.57
C TYR A 29 17.38 -49.42 -55.14
N GLU A 30 18.57 -49.61 -54.59
CA GLU A 30 18.98 -49.04 -53.30
C GLU A 30 18.98 -47.50 -53.33
N TRP A 31 19.53 -46.89 -54.39
CA TRP A 31 19.49 -45.45 -54.57
C TRP A 31 18.08 -44.91 -54.83
N LYS A 32 17.24 -45.67 -55.53
CA LYS A 32 15.82 -45.32 -55.73
C LYS A 32 15.05 -45.34 -54.42
N GLU A 33 15.26 -46.36 -53.59
CA GLU A 33 14.72 -46.46 -52.23
C GLU A 33 15.14 -45.27 -51.37
N ILE A 34 16.44 -44.97 -51.30
CA ILE A 34 16.99 -43.82 -50.55
C ILE A 34 16.38 -42.50 -51.06
N PHE A 35 16.30 -42.32 -52.38
CA PHE A 35 15.74 -41.12 -52.99
C PHE A 35 14.23 -40.97 -52.73
N LEU A 36 13.45 -42.05 -52.80
CA LEU A 36 12.01 -42.01 -52.53
C LEU A 36 11.72 -41.82 -51.04
N ASN A 37 12.48 -42.48 -50.15
CA ASN A 37 12.32 -42.33 -48.70
C ASN A 37 12.67 -40.90 -48.27
N HIS A 38 13.83 -40.37 -48.66
CA HIS A 38 14.19 -38.98 -48.33
C HIS A 38 13.37 -37.94 -49.10
N GLY A 39 12.95 -38.23 -50.34
CA GLY A 39 12.06 -37.39 -51.11
C GLY A 39 10.66 -37.29 -50.47
N LEU A 40 10.13 -38.41 -49.98
CA LEU A 40 8.90 -38.47 -49.21
C LEU A 40 9.04 -37.76 -47.86
N GLU A 41 10.17 -37.89 -47.16
CA GLU A 41 10.44 -37.12 -45.95
C GLU A 41 10.45 -35.62 -46.24
N GLY A 42 11.11 -35.18 -47.32
CA GLY A 42 11.15 -33.77 -47.73
C GLY A 42 9.80 -33.21 -48.18
N LEU A 43 8.97 -34.01 -48.86
CA LEU A 43 7.61 -33.63 -49.29
C LEU A 43 6.59 -33.66 -48.13
N LYS A 44 6.66 -34.66 -47.23
CA LYS A 44 5.82 -34.74 -46.02
C LYS A 44 6.19 -33.64 -45.02
N HIS A 45 7.48 -33.35 -44.90
CA HIS A 45 8.00 -32.25 -44.10
C HIS A 45 8.36 -31.07 -44.99
N GLY A 46 7.42 -30.53 -45.79
CA GLY A 46 7.52 -29.16 -46.35
C GLY A 46 7.72 -28.03 -45.30
N SER A 47 8.08 -28.41 -44.08
CA SER A 47 8.47 -27.64 -42.91
C SER A 47 9.96 -27.87 -42.68
N LYS A 48 10.72 -26.78 -42.66
CA LYS A 48 12.12 -26.63 -42.21
C LYS A 48 12.75 -27.84 -41.50
N SER A 49 13.93 -28.24 -41.97
CA SER A 49 14.74 -29.30 -41.36
C SER A 49 14.94 -29.07 -39.85
N ALA A 50 15.12 -30.13 -39.06
CA ALA A 50 15.41 -30.01 -37.63
C ALA A 50 16.60 -29.06 -37.36
N ARG A 51 17.60 -29.05 -38.26
CA ARG A 51 18.74 -28.13 -38.23
C ARG A 51 18.35 -26.68 -38.49
N GLU A 52 17.46 -26.43 -39.43
CA GLU A 52 16.96 -25.08 -39.74
C GLU A 52 16.10 -24.54 -38.59
N LYS A 53 15.30 -25.41 -37.96
CA LYS A 53 14.55 -25.04 -36.74
C LYS A 53 15.49 -24.66 -35.60
N ALA A 54 16.55 -25.45 -35.37
CA ALA A 54 17.56 -25.14 -34.35
C ALA A 54 18.26 -23.81 -34.64
N LEU A 55 18.65 -23.57 -35.89
CA LEU A 55 19.23 -22.29 -36.33
C LEU A 55 18.26 -21.12 -36.12
N GLU A 56 16.97 -21.28 -36.42
CA GLU A 56 15.98 -20.22 -36.18
C GLU A 56 15.74 -19.94 -34.71
N GLU A 57 15.80 -20.97 -33.86
CA GLU A 57 15.74 -20.78 -32.41
C GLU A 57 16.97 -20.04 -31.89
N GLU A 58 18.17 -20.39 -32.35
CA GLU A 58 19.40 -19.68 -32.02
C GLU A 58 19.36 -18.23 -32.49
N LEU A 59 18.87 -17.98 -33.70
CA LEU A 59 18.73 -16.64 -34.26
C LEU A 59 17.74 -15.81 -33.45
N LYS A 60 16.60 -16.40 -33.06
CA LYS A 60 15.65 -15.77 -32.12
C LYS A 60 16.28 -15.49 -30.75
N ARG A 61 17.08 -16.41 -30.21
CA ARG A 61 17.80 -16.21 -28.92
C ARG A 61 18.83 -15.09 -29.02
N ALA A 62 19.61 -15.06 -30.09
CA ALA A 62 20.58 -14.02 -30.36
C ALA A 62 19.90 -12.66 -30.52
N GLN A 63 18.82 -12.56 -31.30
CA GLN A 63 18.03 -11.34 -31.47
C GLN A 63 17.45 -10.83 -30.15
N ARG A 64 16.94 -11.71 -29.27
CA ARG A 64 16.46 -11.31 -27.94
C ARG A 64 17.59 -10.74 -27.07
N THR A 65 18.75 -11.39 -27.10
CA THR A 65 19.93 -10.94 -26.34
C THR A 65 20.43 -9.59 -26.85
N ILE A 66 20.51 -9.41 -28.17
CA ILE A 66 20.87 -8.15 -28.80
C ILE A 66 19.87 -7.06 -28.39
N GLY A 67 18.56 -7.32 -28.49
CA GLY A 67 17.53 -6.37 -28.08
C GLY A 67 17.65 -5.96 -26.60
N ARG A 68 17.96 -6.90 -25.71
CA ARG A 68 18.20 -6.59 -24.29
C ARG A 68 19.45 -5.72 -24.10
N LEU A 69 20.55 -6.08 -24.75
CA LEU A 69 21.82 -5.34 -24.64
C LEU A 69 21.74 -3.94 -25.25
N THR A 70 21.02 -3.76 -26.37
CA THR A 70 20.77 -2.44 -26.95
C THR A 70 19.98 -1.56 -25.98
N LEU A 71 18.95 -2.12 -25.33
CA LEU A 71 18.19 -1.42 -24.29
C LEU A 71 19.05 -1.03 -23.08
N GLU A 72 19.92 -1.94 -22.62
CA GLU A 72 20.85 -1.66 -21.51
C GLU A 72 21.88 -0.57 -21.84
N ASN A 73 22.27 -0.44 -23.11
CA ASN A 73 23.19 0.61 -23.56
C ASN A 73 22.49 1.95 -23.81
N GLU A 74 21.29 1.94 -24.40
CA GLU A 74 20.52 3.14 -24.70
C GLU A 74 19.86 3.79 -23.48
N ILE A 75 19.59 3.00 -22.43
CA ILE A 75 19.19 3.50 -21.12
C ILE A 75 20.48 3.64 -20.31
N PRO A 76 21.16 4.80 -20.37
CA PRO A 76 22.44 4.94 -19.71
C PRO A 76 22.26 4.73 -18.21
N LYS A 77 22.82 3.64 -17.69
CA LYS A 77 23.10 3.47 -16.26
C LYS A 77 24.15 4.53 -15.89
N LYS A 78 23.76 5.80 -15.78
CA LYS A 78 24.65 6.93 -15.44
C LYS A 78 25.37 6.72 -14.10
N LYS A 79 24.96 5.74 -13.28
CA LYS A 79 25.68 5.25 -12.10
C LYS A 79 25.53 3.73 -11.95
N ARG A 80 26.60 3.05 -11.52
CA ARG A 80 26.55 1.68 -10.99
C ARG A 80 25.79 1.71 -9.65
N GLY A 81 24.49 1.47 -9.67
CA GLY A 81 23.65 1.42 -8.46
C GLY A 81 22.16 1.48 -8.78
N THR A 82 21.31 1.04 -7.85
CA THR A 82 19.86 1.20 -7.95
C THR A 82 19.52 2.70 -7.96
N PRO A 83 18.82 3.21 -8.99
CA PRO A 83 18.50 4.62 -9.08
C PRO A 83 17.56 5.06 -7.96
N THR A 84 17.72 6.30 -7.51
CA THR A 84 16.79 6.90 -6.53
C THR A 84 15.39 6.97 -7.13
N ALA A 85 14.34 6.93 -6.32
CA ALA A 85 12.95 6.97 -6.80
C ALA A 85 12.65 8.15 -7.75
N GLN A 86 13.27 9.32 -7.53
CA GLN A 86 13.15 10.48 -8.42
C GLN A 86 13.91 10.32 -9.74
N GLU A 87 15.11 9.72 -9.69
CA GLU A 87 15.91 9.43 -10.88
C GLU A 87 15.23 8.38 -11.75
N ALA A 88 14.63 7.35 -11.13
CA ALA A 88 13.84 6.34 -11.83
C ALA A 88 12.62 6.93 -12.53
N ILE A 89 11.91 7.87 -11.88
CA ILE A 89 10.79 8.58 -12.54
C ILE A 89 11.29 9.35 -13.75
N ARG A 90 12.35 10.15 -13.57
CA ARG A 90 12.92 10.97 -14.64
C ARG A 90 13.38 10.13 -15.83
N LEU A 91 14.10 9.04 -15.60
CA LEU A 91 14.61 8.16 -16.66
C LEU A 91 13.47 7.45 -17.40
N VAL A 92 12.43 7.01 -16.68
CA VAL A 92 11.25 6.40 -17.29
C VAL A 92 10.45 7.43 -18.10
N GLU A 93 10.38 8.69 -17.66
CA GLU A 93 9.71 9.76 -18.41
C GLU A 93 10.53 10.23 -19.62
N GLU A 94 11.87 10.27 -19.52
CA GLU A 94 12.77 10.60 -20.63
C GLU A 94 12.77 9.52 -21.72
N SER A 95 12.54 8.26 -21.34
CA SER A 95 12.37 7.12 -22.26
C SER A 95 10.91 6.86 -22.64
N ALA A 96 9.96 7.63 -22.09
CA ALA A 96 8.55 7.48 -22.41
C ALA A 96 8.31 7.80 -23.89
N GLY A 97 7.69 6.86 -24.59
CA GLY A 97 7.42 6.96 -26.04
C GLY A 97 8.41 6.19 -26.92
N ARG A 98 9.62 5.87 -26.44
CA ARG A 98 10.54 4.97 -27.17
C ARG A 98 10.40 3.52 -26.71
N TYR A 99 10.21 3.31 -25.41
CA TYR A 99 10.14 1.98 -24.81
C TYR A 99 8.96 1.85 -23.84
N PRO A 100 8.35 0.65 -23.72
CA PRO A 100 7.33 0.42 -22.71
C PRO A 100 7.94 0.51 -21.30
N VAL A 101 7.20 1.08 -20.36
CA VAL A 101 7.62 1.28 -18.96
C VAL A 101 8.13 -0.01 -18.32
N SER A 102 7.56 -1.15 -18.69
CA SER A 102 7.99 -2.47 -18.21
C SER A 102 9.46 -2.77 -18.49
N VAL A 103 9.90 -2.49 -19.71
CA VAL A 103 11.26 -2.76 -20.18
C VAL A 103 12.24 -1.82 -19.49
N VAL A 104 11.88 -0.54 -19.38
CA VAL A 104 12.71 0.46 -18.71
C VAL A 104 12.87 0.13 -17.22
N CYS A 105 11.80 -0.24 -16.53
CA CYS A 105 11.86 -0.67 -15.14
C CYS A 105 12.75 -1.91 -14.93
N GLU A 106 12.71 -2.87 -15.84
CA GLU A 106 13.53 -4.08 -15.80
C GLU A 106 15.02 -3.75 -15.95
N VAL A 107 15.39 -2.91 -16.93
CA VAL A 107 16.76 -2.45 -17.15
C VAL A 107 17.30 -1.63 -15.97
N LEU A 108 16.44 -0.83 -15.33
CA LEU A 108 16.79 -0.01 -14.16
C LEU A 108 16.81 -0.81 -12.84
N GLY A 109 16.34 -2.07 -12.83
CA GLY A 109 16.23 -2.87 -11.61
C GLY A 109 15.19 -2.36 -10.60
N VAL A 110 14.16 -1.64 -11.09
CA VAL A 110 13.08 -1.07 -10.25
C VAL A 110 11.78 -1.81 -10.53
N SER A 111 11.02 -2.19 -9.50
CA SER A 111 9.71 -2.80 -9.72
C SER A 111 8.70 -1.78 -10.28
N ARG A 112 7.82 -2.23 -11.19
CA ARG A 112 6.76 -1.37 -11.76
C ARG A 112 5.89 -0.74 -10.65
N SER A 113 5.60 -1.51 -9.60
CA SER A 113 4.82 -1.03 -8.45
C SER A 113 5.55 0.07 -7.67
N ALA A 114 6.87 -0.03 -7.50
CA ALA A 114 7.67 1.03 -6.88
C ALA A 114 7.67 2.31 -7.74
N TYR A 115 7.78 2.18 -9.07
CA TYR A 115 7.69 3.31 -10.01
C TYR A 115 6.35 4.04 -9.89
N TYR A 116 5.22 3.34 -10.05
CA TYR A 116 3.90 3.97 -9.99
C TYR A 116 3.60 4.56 -8.60
N LYS A 117 4.07 3.92 -7.53
CA LYS A 117 3.96 4.45 -6.16
C LYS A 117 4.78 5.72 -5.99
N ALA A 118 5.98 5.77 -6.54
CA ALA A 118 6.84 6.95 -6.50
C ALA A 118 6.24 8.10 -7.34
N LYS A 119 5.76 7.82 -8.55
CA LYS A 119 5.07 8.78 -9.41
C LYS A 119 3.79 9.32 -8.77
N GLY A 120 3.00 8.43 -8.16
CA GLY A 120 1.83 8.80 -7.38
C GLY A 120 2.17 9.79 -6.27
N LYS A 121 3.23 9.51 -5.48
CA LYS A 121 3.72 10.42 -4.42
C LYS A 121 4.29 11.74 -4.94
N ALA A 122 4.93 11.74 -6.12
CA ALA A 122 5.45 12.95 -6.74
C ALA A 122 4.31 13.86 -7.21
N ASN A 123 3.26 13.28 -7.80
CA ASN A 123 2.07 14.00 -8.23
C ASN A 123 1.18 14.43 -7.06
N SER A 124 1.13 13.62 -6.00
CA SER A 124 0.51 13.97 -4.72
C SER A 124 1.52 14.60 -3.76
N ALA A 125 2.45 15.41 -4.29
CA ALA A 125 3.32 16.22 -3.46
C ALA A 125 2.44 16.96 -2.44
N PRO A 126 2.61 16.72 -1.12
CA PRO A 126 2.02 17.60 -0.13
C PRO A 126 2.69 18.93 -0.40
N SER A 127 1.95 19.89 -0.94
CA SER A 127 2.41 21.26 -0.99
C SER A 127 2.61 21.67 0.46
N LYS A 128 3.84 21.53 0.96
CA LYS A 128 4.23 22.00 2.30
C LYS A 128 3.89 23.48 2.49
N LYS A 129 3.66 24.23 1.40
CA LYS A 129 3.15 25.61 1.40
C LYS A 129 1.65 25.68 1.67
N ALA A 130 0.83 24.85 1.03
CA ALA A 130 -0.62 24.81 1.27
C ALA A 130 -0.94 24.29 2.69
N GLU A 131 -0.27 23.21 3.13
CA GLU A 131 -0.47 22.67 4.49
C GLU A 131 -0.09 23.68 5.58
N LYS A 132 0.94 24.51 5.35
CA LYS A 132 1.34 25.58 6.28
C LYS A 132 0.34 26.74 6.33
N SER A 133 -0.28 27.07 5.19
CA SER A 133 -1.34 28.08 5.14
C SER A 133 -2.57 27.62 5.94
N ASP A 134 -3.00 26.38 5.72
CA ASP A 134 -4.13 25.78 6.43
C ASP A 134 -3.82 25.60 7.93
N ASP A 135 -2.58 25.25 8.27
CA ASP A 135 -2.14 25.15 9.66
C ASP A 135 -2.16 26.53 10.36
N ALA A 136 -1.83 27.61 9.65
CA ALA A 136 -1.90 28.97 10.19
C ALA A 136 -3.34 29.42 10.46
N GLU A 137 -4.27 29.12 9.53
CA GLU A 137 -5.70 29.40 9.73
C GLU A 137 -6.27 28.58 10.89
N LEU A 138 -5.96 27.29 10.93
CA LEU A 138 -6.37 26.40 12.01
C LEU A 138 -5.83 26.86 13.37
N LEU A 139 -4.59 27.35 13.40
CA LEU A 139 -3.99 27.89 14.61
C LEU A 139 -4.66 29.18 15.08
N ALA A 140 -5.09 30.05 14.17
CA ALA A 140 -5.86 31.24 14.51
C ALA A 140 -7.19 30.85 15.20
N ARG A 141 -7.89 29.84 14.66
CA ARG A 141 -9.13 29.29 15.26
C ARG A 141 -8.86 28.67 16.64
N ILE A 142 -7.78 27.89 16.79
CA ILE A 142 -7.39 27.31 18.09
C ILE A 142 -7.13 28.42 19.12
N LYS A 143 -6.42 29.48 18.75
CA LYS A 143 -6.16 30.62 19.63
C LYS A 143 -7.44 31.34 20.03
N ALA A 144 -8.40 31.51 19.12
CA ALA A 144 -9.70 32.12 19.45
C ALA A 144 -10.46 31.29 20.51
N ILE A 145 -10.51 29.97 20.36
CA ILE A 145 -11.14 29.07 21.34
C ILE A 145 -10.45 29.16 22.70
N LEU A 146 -9.11 29.24 22.72
CA LEU A 146 -8.35 29.34 23.96
C LEU A 146 -8.48 30.71 24.66
N ARG A 147 -8.80 31.79 23.93
CA ARG A 147 -9.11 33.08 24.55
C ARG A 147 -10.41 33.02 25.35
N GLU A 148 -11.43 32.35 24.82
CA GLU A 148 -12.70 32.13 25.53
C GLU A 148 -12.52 31.15 26.70
N ASN A 149 -11.72 30.10 26.51
CA ASN A 149 -11.57 29.00 27.47
C ASN A 149 -10.10 28.60 27.68
N PRO A 150 -9.36 29.31 28.56
CA PRO A 150 -7.92 29.07 28.78
C PRO A 150 -7.59 27.68 29.36
N GLU A 151 -8.56 27.02 30.00
CA GLU A 151 -8.35 25.71 30.63
C GLU A 151 -8.46 24.53 29.66
N PHE A 152 -8.81 24.78 28.39
CA PHE A 152 -9.08 23.72 27.44
C PHE A 152 -7.79 23.04 26.95
N GLY A 153 -7.67 21.76 27.28
CA GLY A 153 -6.69 20.88 26.64
C GLY A 153 -7.10 20.54 25.19
N TYR A 154 -6.15 19.99 24.43
CA TYR A 154 -6.32 19.68 23.00
C TYR A 154 -7.54 18.82 22.65
N ARG A 155 -8.01 17.98 23.60
CA ARG A 155 -9.21 17.15 23.44
C ARG A 155 -10.48 18.00 23.36
N ARG A 156 -10.60 18.98 24.26
CA ARG A 156 -11.73 19.91 24.32
C ARG A 156 -11.69 20.90 23.17
N VAL A 157 -10.51 21.40 22.82
CA VAL A 157 -10.32 22.24 21.62
C VAL A 157 -10.74 21.49 20.35
N TRP A 158 -10.31 20.24 20.18
CA TRP A 158 -10.74 19.41 19.03
C TRP A 158 -12.26 19.20 19.00
N ALA A 159 -12.89 18.93 20.15
CA ALA A 159 -14.34 18.78 20.23
C ALA A 159 -15.06 20.09 19.83
N ARG A 160 -14.57 21.24 20.30
CA ARG A 160 -15.10 22.56 19.95
C ARG A 160 -14.94 22.89 18.46
N LEU A 161 -13.83 22.47 17.84
CA LEU A 161 -13.61 22.61 16.40
C LEU A 161 -14.50 21.67 15.57
N ARG A 162 -14.84 20.50 16.09
CA ARG A 162 -15.64 19.49 15.35
C ARG A 162 -17.15 19.70 15.46
N PHE A 163 -17.62 20.16 16.63
CA PHE A 163 -19.04 20.30 16.95
C PHE A 163 -19.46 21.76 17.20
N GLY A 164 -18.59 22.72 16.87
CA GLY A 164 -18.88 24.14 16.99
C GLY A 164 -19.76 24.68 15.85
N PRO A 165 -20.02 26.01 15.85
CA PRO A 165 -20.79 26.67 14.80
C PRO A 165 -20.12 26.54 13.42
N ASP A 166 -18.78 26.48 13.38
CA ASP A 166 -17.99 26.21 12.18
C ASP A 166 -17.29 24.84 12.31
N PRO A 167 -17.96 23.73 11.96
CA PRO A 167 -17.40 22.40 12.13
C PRO A 167 -16.29 22.15 11.09
N VAL A 168 -15.10 21.78 11.59
CA VAL A 168 -13.96 21.41 10.74
C VAL A 168 -13.59 19.95 10.97
N ILE A 169 -13.56 19.16 9.89
CA ILE A 169 -13.23 17.73 9.94
C ILE A 169 -11.70 17.58 9.99
N ILE A 170 -11.16 17.55 11.21
CA ILE A 170 -9.70 17.45 11.43
C ILE A 170 -9.37 16.27 12.33
N ASN A 171 -8.27 15.59 12.01
CA ASN A 171 -7.70 14.57 12.88
C ASN A 171 -7.20 15.18 14.20
N ARG A 172 -7.61 14.62 15.33
CA ARG A 172 -7.21 15.04 16.67
C ARG A 172 -5.69 15.12 16.87
N LYS A 173 -4.90 14.27 16.19
CA LYS A 173 -3.43 14.32 16.24
C LYS A 173 -2.86 15.61 15.63
N ARG A 174 -3.50 16.17 14.60
CA ARG A 174 -3.08 17.44 13.97
C ARG A 174 -3.26 18.61 14.93
N VAL A 175 -4.40 18.68 15.60
CA VAL A 175 -4.67 19.70 16.65
C VAL A 175 -3.66 19.58 17.80
N GLN A 176 -3.39 18.36 18.26
CA GLN A 176 -2.39 18.13 19.32
C GLN A 176 -0.98 18.57 18.90
N ARG A 177 -0.58 18.27 17.65
CA ARG A 177 0.72 18.68 17.10
C ARG A 177 0.84 20.21 17.10
N LEU A 178 -0.13 20.92 16.54
CA LEU A 178 -0.12 22.38 16.47
C LEU A 178 -0.11 23.03 17.86
N MET A 179 -0.92 22.55 18.80
CA MET A 179 -0.90 23.07 20.16
C MET A 179 0.43 22.82 20.87
N ARG A 180 1.12 21.71 20.57
CA ARG A 180 2.45 21.42 21.12
C ARG A 180 3.54 22.31 20.51
N GLU A 181 3.56 22.44 19.18
CA GLU A 181 4.55 23.27 18.47
C GLU A 181 4.47 24.75 18.88
N HIS A 182 3.27 25.23 19.21
CA HIS A 182 3.04 26.63 19.61
C HIS A 182 2.90 26.84 21.12
N ASN A 183 3.28 25.86 21.94
CA ASN A 183 3.25 25.94 23.41
C ASN A 183 1.87 26.32 24.00
N LEU A 184 0.78 25.90 23.35
CA LEU A 184 -0.62 26.18 23.74
C LEU A 184 -1.21 25.05 24.60
N GLN A 185 -0.39 24.23 25.25
CA GLN A 185 -0.88 23.14 26.07
C GLN A 185 -1.42 23.67 27.41
N ALA A 186 -2.63 23.20 27.78
CA ALA A 186 -3.20 23.50 29.08
C ALA A 186 -2.28 22.98 30.20
N LYS A 187 -1.96 23.84 31.16
CA LYS A 187 -1.19 23.45 32.34
C LYS A 187 -2.04 22.53 33.20
N VAL A 188 -1.54 21.34 33.50
CA VAL A 188 -2.20 20.41 34.42
C VAL A 188 -2.06 20.96 35.83
N LYS A 189 -3.17 21.39 36.44
CA LYS A 189 -3.21 21.71 37.87
C LYS A 189 -3.50 20.42 38.64
N TRP A 190 -2.55 19.99 39.46
CA TRP A 190 -2.81 18.97 40.47
C TRP A 190 -3.41 19.66 41.70
N TYR A 191 -4.63 19.28 42.05
CA TYR A 191 -5.25 19.69 43.31
C TYR A 191 -5.01 18.59 44.33
N GLU A 192 -4.34 18.91 45.41
CA GLU A 192 -4.30 18.04 46.57
C GLU A 192 -5.68 18.06 47.22
N ALA A 193 -6.30 16.89 47.38
CA ALA A 193 -7.63 16.75 47.97
C ALA A 193 -7.57 17.06 49.47
N ARG A 194 -7.63 18.34 49.83
CA ARG A 194 -7.74 18.78 51.23
C ARG A 194 -9.17 18.57 51.72
N ARG A 195 -9.41 17.42 52.34
CA ARG A 195 -10.63 17.20 53.15
C ARG A 195 -10.52 18.05 54.43
N ARG A 196 -11.14 19.24 54.43
CA ARG A 196 -11.40 19.95 55.69
C ARG A 196 -12.46 19.16 56.46
N GLN A 197 -12.07 18.51 57.56
CA GLN A 197 -13.06 18.00 58.50
C GLN A 197 -13.76 19.19 59.16
N HIS A 198 -15.07 19.31 58.96
CA HIS A 198 -15.87 20.22 59.75
C HIS A 198 -16.01 19.64 61.16
N LYS A 199 -15.33 20.22 62.15
CA LYS A 199 -15.38 19.79 63.57
C LYS A 199 -16.45 20.52 64.40
N GLY A 200 -17.44 21.13 63.75
CA GLY A 200 -18.48 21.89 64.43
C GLY A 200 -19.73 21.05 64.60
N LYS A 201 -20.36 21.12 65.78
CA LYS A 201 -21.71 20.59 65.99
C LYS A 201 -22.68 21.55 65.28
N VAL A 202 -23.49 21.02 64.38
CA VAL A 202 -24.53 21.81 63.71
C VAL A 202 -25.76 21.75 64.59
N GLU A 203 -26.10 22.86 65.23
CA GLU A 203 -27.30 22.99 66.04
C GLU A 203 -28.44 23.52 65.15
N VAL A 204 -29.60 22.90 65.27
CA VAL A 204 -30.78 23.22 64.45
C VAL A 204 -31.97 23.40 65.39
N ASN A 205 -32.65 24.54 65.29
CA ASN A 205 -33.65 24.98 66.26
C ASN A 205 -35.07 24.41 66.01
N SER A 206 -35.32 23.81 64.85
CA SER A 206 -36.59 23.16 64.53
C SER A 206 -36.41 22.08 63.45
N PRO A 207 -37.34 21.12 63.34
CA PRO A 207 -37.38 20.18 62.21
C PRO A 207 -37.41 20.91 60.85
N ASP A 208 -36.95 20.22 59.79
CA ASP A 208 -36.93 20.65 58.37
C ASP A 208 -36.00 21.81 57.97
N LEU A 209 -35.19 22.34 58.88
CA LEU A 209 -34.22 23.40 58.57
C LEU A 209 -32.89 22.89 58.00
N LEU A 210 -32.54 21.62 58.22
CA LEU A 210 -31.32 21.01 57.69
C LEU A 210 -31.58 19.61 57.17
N TRP A 211 -31.31 19.41 55.88
CA TRP A 211 -31.43 18.13 55.21
C TRP A 211 -30.01 17.60 54.98
N ARG A 212 -29.66 16.49 55.63
CA ARG A 212 -28.41 15.78 55.37
C ARG A 212 -28.68 14.59 54.47
N MET A 213 -27.89 14.48 53.42
CA MET A 213 -27.82 13.26 52.63
C MET A 213 -26.81 12.32 53.28
N ASP A 214 -27.25 11.17 53.76
CA ASP A 214 -26.37 10.04 53.94
C ASP A 214 -26.32 9.23 52.63
N MET A 215 -25.20 8.55 52.42
CA MET A 215 -25.06 7.66 51.27
C MET A 215 -24.91 6.25 51.81
N THR A 216 -25.94 5.44 51.61
CA THR A 216 -25.96 4.06 52.05
C THR A 216 -25.60 3.15 50.88
N LYS A 217 -24.63 2.27 51.10
CA LYS A 217 -24.31 1.19 50.17
C LYS A 217 -25.20 0.00 50.49
N ILE A 218 -26.00 -0.41 49.52
CA ILE A 218 -26.85 -1.60 49.64
C ILE A 218 -26.26 -2.67 48.71
N TRP A 219 -26.07 -3.87 49.25
CA TRP A 219 -25.60 -5.02 48.47
C TRP A 219 -26.78 -5.66 47.76
N CYS A 220 -26.74 -5.68 46.42
CA CYS A 220 -27.81 -6.21 45.57
C CYS A 220 -27.44 -7.56 44.93
N GLY A 221 -26.62 -8.38 45.60
CA GLY A 221 -26.25 -9.71 45.10
C GLY A 221 -25.50 -9.66 43.77
N ASN A 222 -26.07 -10.22 42.71
CA ASN A 222 -25.43 -10.33 41.38
C ASN A 222 -25.20 -8.98 40.69
N ASP A 223 -25.97 -7.94 41.04
CA ASP A 223 -25.83 -6.60 40.45
C ASP A 223 -24.77 -5.74 41.18
N GLY A 224 -24.14 -6.30 42.21
CA GLY A 224 -23.08 -5.67 42.98
C GLY A 224 -23.60 -4.61 43.97
N TRP A 225 -22.72 -3.68 44.33
CA TRP A 225 -23.03 -2.60 45.26
C TRP A 225 -23.75 -1.46 44.55
N VAL A 226 -24.94 -1.11 45.03
CA VAL A 226 -25.67 0.08 44.59
C VAL A 226 -25.58 1.17 45.67
N LEU A 227 -25.32 2.40 45.25
CA LEU A 227 -25.34 3.58 46.11
C LEU A 227 -26.75 4.17 46.10
N ASN A 228 -27.45 4.10 47.23
CA ASN A 228 -28.69 4.83 47.43
C ASN A 228 -28.37 6.15 48.15
N SER A 229 -28.88 7.27 47.63
CA SER A 229 -28.67 8.61 48.19
C SER A 229 -30.02 9.26 48.47
N LEU A 230 -30.80 8.71 49.42
CA LEU A 230 -32.10 9.27 49.82
C LEU A 230 -32.58 8.68 51.15
N ILE A 231 -32.40 9.39 52.27
CA ILE A 231 -33.32 9.41 53.42
C ILE A 231 -33.24 10.79 54.11
N PRO A 232 -34.35 11.55 54.24
CA PRO A 232 -34.42 12.68 55.16
C PRO A 232 -34.48 12.15 56.60
N SER A 233 -33.46 12.39 57.40
CA SER A 233 -33.51 12.11 58.83
C SER A 233 -34.00 13.35 59.58
N THR A 234 -35.27 13.35 59.98
CA THR A 234 -35.81 14.33 60.94
C THR A 234 -35.22 14.02 62.32
N VAL A 235 -34.26 14.83 62.77
CA VAL A 235 -33.73 14.75 64.14
C VAL A 235 -34.80 15.26 65.11
N HIS A 236 -35.46 14.36 65.83
CA HIS A 236 -36.27 14.73 67.01
C HIS A 236 -35.37 14.77 68.24
N GLN A 237 -35.09 15.97 68.77
CA GLN A 237 -34.57 16.12 70.13
C GLN A 237 -35.74 16.00 71.10
N THR A 238 -35.89 14.86 71.76
CA THR A 238 -36.71 14.77 72.98
C THR A 238 -35.90 15.33 74.15
N GLY A 239 -36.00 16.64 74.37
CA GLY A 239 -35.66 17.24 75.65
C GLY A 239 -36.85 17.07 76.59
N MET A 240 -36.70 16.24 77.63
CA MET A 240 -37.64 16.28 78.76
C MET A 240 -37.35 17.54 79.60
N PRO A 241 -38.37 18.33 79.98
CA PRO A 241 -38.20 19.39 80.96
C PRO A 241 -38.08 18.75 82.36
N ASN A 242 -37.02 19.09 83.08
CA ASN A 242 -36.96 18.86 84.53
C ASN A 242 -37.84 19.93 85.20
N ASP A 243 -39.03 19.54 85.64
CA ASP A 243 -39.79 20.27 86.65
C ASP A 243 -39.50 19.67 88.03
N SER A 244 -39.28 20.56 89.01
CA SER A 244 -39.12 20.40 90.48
C SER A 244 -37.70 20.60 91.02
#